data_AF-A0A7C4P5P3-F1
#
_entry.id   AF-A0A7C4P5P3-F1
#
_cell.length_a   1.000
_cell.length_b   1.000
_cell.length_c   1.000
_cell.angle_alpha   90.00
_cell.angle_beta   90.00
_cell.angle_gamma   90.00
#
_symmetry.space_group_name_H-M   'P 1'
#
loop_
_entity.id
_entity.type
_entity.pdbx_description
1 polymer ?
#
loop_
_entity_poly.entity_id
_entity_poly.type
_entity_poly.pdbx_seq_one_letter_code
_entity_poly.pdbx_strand_id
1 'polypeptide(L)'
;MVKFLELAQFFERLEGTTSRLEMSQILYELFSKADKEEIDKVVYLTMGELVPSFRGLEFGVSEKLVMEALSKACGLKLSSIQKLYKDLGDVGKVALEVLKREGKGLSVSRVYEELYSIARAKGTLDKVMLLIN
;
A
#
# COMPACT_ATOMS: atom_id res chain seq x y z
N MET A 1 2.02 6.67 17.23
CA MET A 1 2.22 5.74 16.11
C MET A 1 0.91 5.20 15.51
N VAL A 2 0.62 5.77 14.35
CA VAL A 2 -0.19 5.31 13.22
C VAL A 2 -0.39 3.80 13.04
N LYS A 3 -1.56 3.18 13.28
CA LYS A 3 -1.78 1.82 12.75
C LYS A 3 -2.05 1.90 11.25
N PHE A 4 -1.46 1.01 10.45
CA PHE A 4 -1.66 1.03 8.99
C PHE A 4 -3.12 0.77 8.61
N LEU A 5 -3.82 -0.06 9.39
CA LEU A 5 -5.27 -0.26 9.23
C LEU A 5 -6.05 1.05 9.40
N GLU A 6 -5.68 1.87 10.37
CA GLU A 6 -6.31 3.17 10.60
C GLU A 6 -6.06 4.12 9.42
N LEU A 7 -4.82 4.17 8.90
CA LEU A 7 -4.50 4.92 7.68
C LEU A 7 -5.33 4.45 6.47
N ALA A 8 -5.47 3.14 6.26
CA ALA A 8 -6.28 2.58 5.18
C ALA A 8 -7.77 2.96 5.30
N GLN A 9 -8.31 3.01 6.51
CA GLN A 9 -9.68 3.48 6.76
C GLN A 9 -9.85 4.97 6.44
N PHE A 10 -8.82 5.79 6.69
CA PHE A 10 -8.83 7.18 6.22
C PHE A 10 -8.82 7.27 4.69
N PHE A 11 -8.09 6.40 3.99
CA PHE A 11 -8.10 6.36 2.53
C PHE A 11 -9.46 5.95 1.96
N GLU A 12 -10.11 4.95 2.55
CA GLU A 12 -11.48 4.55 2.16
C GLU A 12 -12.49 5.69 2.36
N ARG A 13 -12.39 6.43 3.48
CA ARG A 13 -13.20 7.63 3.71
C ARG A 13 -12.95 8.71 2.65
N LEU A 14 -11.68 8.94 2.28
CA LEU A 14 -11.32 9.92 1.25
C LEU A 14 -11.85 9.53 -0.12
N GLU A 15 -11.71 8.25 -0.51
CA GLU A 15 -12.19 7.72 -1.78
C GLU A 15 -13.71 7.87 -1.94
N GLY A 16 -14.46 7.67 -0.85
CA GLY A 16 -15.92 7.85 -0.82
C GLY A 16 -16.40 9.30 -0.73
N THR A 17 -15.51 10.27 -0.54
CA THR A 17 -15.86 11.69 -0.34
C THR A 17 -15.65 12.48 -1.64
N THR A 18 -16.54 13.41 -1.97
CA THR A 18 -16.38 14.31 -3.14
C THR A 18 -16.23 15.79 -2.75
N SER A 19 -16.66 16.16 -1.54
CA SER A 19 -16.54 17.51 -1.01
C SER A 19 -15.10 17.81 -0.58
N ARG A 20 -14.48 18.82 -1.20
CA ARG A 20 -13.10 19.24 -0.86
C ARG A 20 -12.97 19.68 0.60
N LEU A 21 -14.00 20.30 1.17
CA LEU A 21 -14.00 20.73 2.56
C LEU A 21 -14.00 19.52 3.50
N GLU A 22 -14.82 18.51 3.20
CA GLU A 22 -14.87 17.26 3.97
C GLU A 22 -13.58 16.47 3.83
N MET A 23 -13.00 16.37 2.63
CA MET A 23 -11.67 15.78 2.44
C MET A 23 -10.61 16.49 3.29
N SER A 24 -10.64 17.83 3.34
CA SER A 24 -9.72 18.62 4.15
C SER A 24 -9.88 18.32 5.64
N GLN A 25 -11.12 18.12 6.10
CA GLN A 25 -11.40 17.72 7.48
C GLN A 25 -10.89 16.31 7.79
N ILE A 26 -11.10 15.35 6.88
CA ILE A 26 -10.60 13.98 7.01
C ILE A 26 -9.06 13.97 7.10
N LEU A 27 -8.39 14.77 6.26
CA LEU A 27 -6.93 14.91 6.29
C LEU A 27 -6.45 15.59 7.57
N TYR A 28 -7.15 16.62 8.05
CA TYR A 28 -6.83 17.25 9.33
C TYR A 28 -6.90 16.26 10.50
N GLU A 29 -7.96 15.44 10.55
CA GLU A 29 -8.10 14.37 11.54
C GLU A 29 -6.95 13.36 11.46
N LEU A 30 -6.59 12.92 10.26
CA LEU A 30 -5.49 11.99 10.04
C LEU A 30 -4.15 12.57 10.51
N PHE A 31 -3.80 13.78 10.05
CA PHE A 31 -2.52 14.40 10.35
C PHE A 31 -2.37 14.78 11.83
N SER A 32 -3.48 15.09 12.51
CA SER A 32 -3.48 15.35 13.95
C SER A 32 -3.17 14.11 14.80
N LYS A 33 -3.32 12.90 14.24
CA LYS A 33 -3.01 11.64 14.93
C LYS A 33 -1.58 11.16 14.75
N ALA A 34 -0.87 11.66 13.73
CA ALA A 34 0.52 11.31 13.48
C ALA A 34 1.46 12.09 14.40
N ASP A 35 2.46 11.40 14.94
CA ASP A 35 3.53 12.03 15.71
C ASP A 35 4.59 12.66 14.79
N LYS A 36 5.54 13.41 15.36
CA LYS A 36 6.55 14.16 14.61
C LYS A 36 7.46 13.24 13.79
N GLU A 37 7.63 12.02 14.26
CA GLU A 37 8.50 11.01 13.69
C GLU A 37 7.84 10.24 12.55
N GLU A 38 6.51 10.30 12.41
CA GLU A 38 5.74 9.53 11.42
C GLU A 38 4.93 10.39 10.43
N ILE A 39 4.71 11.68 10.73
CA ILE A 39 3.91 12.58 9.89
C ILE A 39 4.42 12.66 8.45
N ASP A 40 5.73 12.63 8.25
CA ASP A 40 6.35 12.61 6.92
C ASP A 40 5.87 11.41 6.09
N LYS A 41 5.89 10.21 6.70
CA LYS A 41 5.48 8.95 6.08
C LYS A 41 3.99 8.95 5.79
N VAL A 42 3.17 9.43 6.73
CA VAL A 42 1.71 9.54 6.55
C VAL A 42 1.39 10.44 5.36
N VAL A 43 2.03 11.61 5.26
CA VAL A 43 1.83 12.56 4.17
C VAL A 43 2.24 11.95 2.83
N TYR A 44 3.43 11.34 2.72
CA TYR A 44 3.87 10.72 1.47
C TYR A 44 2.96 9.59 1.03
N LEU A 45 2.58 8.67 1.93
CA LEU A 45 1.66 7.59 1.61
C LEU A 45 0.29 8.10 1.16
N THR A 46 -0.21 9.19 1.76
CA THR A 46 -1.46 9.83 1.33
C THR A 46 -1.38 10.36 -0.09
N MET A 47 -0.21 10.82 -0.53
CA MET A 47 0.02 11.27 -1.91
C MET A 47 0.29 10.10 -2.88
N GLY A 48 0.38 8.86 -2.39
CA GLY A 48 0.78 7.70 -3.18
C GLY A 48 2.28 7.67 -3.51
N GLU A 49 3.10 8.41 -2.75
CA GLU A 49 4.55 8.49 -2.93
C GLU A 49 5.28 7.95 -1.70
N LEU A 50 6.58 7.64 -1.84
CA LEU A 50 7.45 7.34 -0.69
C LEU A 50 8.41 8.48 -0.36
N VAL A 51 8.81 9.27 -1.34
CA VAL A 51 9.77 10.37 -1.19
C VAL A 51 9.39 11.47 -2.17
N PRO A 52 9.92 12.70 -2.02
CA PRO A 52 9.71 13.73 -3.03
C PRO A 52 10.08 13.26 -4.43
N SER A 53 9.21 13.56 -5.41
CA SER A 53 9.37 13.19 -6.82
C SER A 53 10.74 13.54 -7.42
N PHE A 54 11.35 14.65 -7.00
CA PHE A 54 12.69 15.06 -7.47
C PHE A 54 13.83 14.11 -7.05
N ARG A 55 13.59 13.16 -6.14
CA ARG A 55 14.57 12.13 -5.76
C ARG A 55 14.62 10.95 -6.73
N GLY A 56 13.66 10.84 -7.66
CA GLY A 56 13.66 9.81 -8.70
C GLY A 56 13.60 8.37 -8.18
N LEU A 57 13.01 8.13 -7.01
CA LEU A 57 12.81 6.78 -6.49
C LEU A 57 11.55 6.19 -7.11
N GLU A 58 11.72 5.11 -7.86
CA GLU A 58 10.60 4.36 -8.45
C GLU A 58 10.51 2.97 -7.82
N PHE A 59 9.29 2.50 -7.56
CA PHE A 59 9.08 1.13 -7.10
C PHE A 59 9.60 0.11 -8.12
N GLY A 60 9.45 0.38 -9.42
CA GLY A 60 9.75 -0.59 -10.48
C GLY A 60 9.04 -1.93 -10.26
N VAL A 61 7.80 -1.88 -9.76
CA VAL A 61 6.91 -3.02 -9.52
C VAL A 61 5.74 -2.86 -10.47
N SER A 62 5.56 -3.80 -11.39
CA SER A 62 4.38 -3.85 -12.26
C SER A 62 3.24 -4.61 -11.59
N GLU A 63 2.00 -4.39 -12.02
CA GLU A 63 0.84 -5.15 -11.53
C GLU A 63 1.00 -6.67 -11.74
N LYS A 64 1.66 -7.07 -12.84
CA LYS A 64 2.03 -8.47 -13.07
C LYS A 64 2.92 -9.01 -11.95
N LEU A 65 3.89 -8.22 -11.50
CA LEU A 65 4.78 -8.59 -10.40
C LEU A 65 4.01 -8.69 -9.07
N VAL A 66 3.08 -7.78 -8.82
CA VAL A 66 2.20 -7.84 -7.64
C VAL A 66 1.34 -9.11 -7.68
N MET A 67 0.75 -9.45 -8.82
CA MET A 67 -0.04 -10.68 -8.97
C MET A 67 0.80 -11.95 -8.75
N GLU A 68 2.06 -11.97 -9.22
CA GLU A 68 3.00 -13.05 -8.94
C GLU A 68 3.33 -13.16 -7.45
N ALA A 69 3.52 -12.03 -6.77
CA ALA A 69 3.72 -11.99 -5.32
C ALA A 69 2.49 -12.50 -4.56
N LEU A 70 1.27 -12.06 -4.93
CA LEU A 70 0.01 -12.52 -4.33
C LEU A 70 -0.18 -14.03 -4.51
N SER A 71 0.09 -14.54 -5.72
CA SER A 71 0.04 -15.98 -6.04
C SER A 71 0.94 -16.79 -5.09
N LYS A 72 2.19 -16.35 -4.91
CA LYS A 72 3.15 -17.00 -4.00
C LYS A 72 2.75 -16.85 -2.53
N ALA A 73 2.38 -15.65 -2.09
CA ALA A 73 2.02 -15.36 -0.69
C ALA A 73 0.74 -16.10 -0.23
N CYS A 74 -0.17 -16.40 -1.15
CA CYS A 74 -1.43 -17.09 -0.87
C CYS A 74 -1.40 -18.59 -1.23
N GLY A 75 -0.34 -19.07 -1.88
CA GLY A 75 -0.29 -20.44 -2.42
C GLY A 75 -1.32 -20.73 -3.52
N LEU A 76 -1.81 -19.68 -4.19
CA LEU A 76 -2.81 -19.77 -5.26
C LEU A 76 -2.13 -19.82 -6.63
N LYS A 77 -2.75 -20.47 -7.61
CA LYS A 77 -2.26 -20.43 -9.00
C LYS A 77 -2.34 -18.99 -9.55
N LEU A 78 -1.30 -18.55 -10.24
CA LEU A 78 -1.26 -17.22 -10.88
C LEU A 78 -2.44 -16.99 -11.82
N SER A 79 -2.90 -18.03 -12.54
CA SER A 79 -4.07 -17.95 -13.41
C SER A 79 -5.37 -17.63 -12.66
N SER A 80 -5.51 -18.07 -11.41
CA SER A 80 -6.65 -17.72 -10.56
C SER A 80 -6.61 -16.25 -10.16
N ILE A 81 -5.43 -15.74 -9.80
CA ILE A 81 -5.22 -14.31 -9.50
C ILE A 81 -5.52 -13.44 -10.72
N GLN A 82 -5.00 -13.82 -11.89
CA GLN A 82 -5.23 -13.10 -13.15
C GLN A 82 -6.71 -13.09 -13.55
N LYS A 83 -7.44 -14.18 -13.30
CA LYS A 83 -8.89 -14.22 -13.52
C LYS A 83 -9.60 -13.21 -12.62
N LEU A 84 -9.30 -13.21 -11.32
CA LEU A 84 -9.87 -12.23 -10.38
C LEU A 84 -9.53 -10.79 -10.79
N TYR A 85 -8.30 -10.53 -11.22
CA TYR A 85 -7.91 -9.21 -11.72
C TYR A 85 -8.71 -8.80 -12.95
N LYS A 86 -8.96 -9.72 -13.89
CA LYS A 86 -9.81 -9.45 -15.05
C LYS A 86 -11.26 -9.12 -14.65
N ASP A 87 -11.76 -9.74 -13.60
CA ASP A 87 -13.14 -9.54 -13.12
C ASP A 87 -13.29 -8.26 -12.27
N LEU A 88 -12.28 -7.92 -11.46
CA LEU A 88 -12.31 -6.79 -10.51
C LEU A 88 -11.70 -5.49 -11.06
N GLY A 89 -10.78 -5.58 -12.02
CA GLY A 89 -10.08 -4.44 -12.63
C GLY A 89 -9.09 -3.71 -11.73
N ASP A 90 -8.82 -4.21 -10.52
CA ASP A 90 -7.98 -3.55 -9.53
C ASP A 90 -7.19 -4.57 -8.70
N VAL A 91 -5.86 -4.42 -8.63
CA VAL A 91 -5.00 -5.38 -7.93
C VAL A 91 -5.12 -5.32 -6.40
N GLY A 92 -5.49 -4.16 -5.85
CA GLY A 92 -5.79 -3.99 -4.43
C GLY A 92 -7.07 -4.73 -4.03
N LYS A 93 -8.12 -4.68 -4.85
CA LYS A 93 -9.34 -5.49 -4.66
C LYS A 93 -9.05 -6.98 -4.77
N VAL A 94 -8.20 -7.39 -5.70
CA VAL A 94 -7.75 -8.79 -5.80
C VAL A 94 -7.02 -9.20 -4.52
N ALA A 95 -6.09 -8.37 -4.04
CA ALA A 95 -5.36 -8.61 -2.79
C ALA A 95 -6.33 -8.78 -1.61
N LEU A 96 -7.33 -7.90 -1.49
CA LEU A 96 -8.37 -7.96 -0.46
C LEU A 96 -9.18 -9.26 -0.53
N GLU A 97 -9.55 -9.71 -1.73
CA GLU A 97 -10.32 -10.95 -1.92
C GLU A 97 -9.51 -12.20 -1.57
N VAL A 98 -8.21 -12.24 -1.88
CA VAL A 98 -7.39 -13.45 -1.69
C VAL A 98 -6.69 -13.51 -0.34
N LEU A 99 -6.37 -12.36 0.26
CA LEU A 99 -5.73 -12.27 1.58
C LEU A 99 -6.77 -12.27 2.70
N LYS A 100 -7.49 -13.39 2.87
CA LYS A 100 -8.42 -13.62 3.98
C LYS A 100 -7.68 -14.05 5.26
N ARG A 101 -6.73 -13.23 5.72
CA ARG A 101 -5.95 -13.47 6.96
C ARG A 101 -6.06 -12.30 7.91
N GLU A 102 -6.04 -12.56 9.20
CA GLU A 102 -5.98 -11.50 10.21
C GLU A 102 -4.66 -10.74 10.11
N GLY A 103 -4.76 -9.41 10.14
CA GLY A 103 -3.60 -8.53 10.09
C GLY A 103 -2.81 -8.57 11.40
N LYS A 104 -1.48 -8.47 11.30
CA LYS A 104 -0.57 -8.47 12.47
C LYS A 104 -0.47 -7.11 13.19
N GLY A 105 -1.41 -6.20 12.97
CA GLY A 105 -1.40 -4.87 13.58
C GLY A 105 -0.21 -3.99 13.18
N LEU A 106 0.12 -3.97 11.88
CA LEU A 106 1.24 -3.20 11.30
C LEU A 106 1.15 -1.70 11.62
N SER A 107 2.30 -1.06 11.87
CA SER A 107 2.40 0.39 11.98
C SER A 107 2.69 1.03 10.62
N VAL A 108 2.35 2.30 10.45
CA VAL A 108 2.67 3.06 9.24
C VAL A 108 4.18 3.12 9.01
N SER A 109 4.96 3.38 10.06
CA SER A 109 6.43 3.39 9.99
C SER A 109 7.02 2.10 9.43
N ARG A 110 6.54 0.93 9.91
CA ARG A 110 7.01 -0.37 9.43
C ARG A 110 6.67 -0.59 7.95
N VAL A 111 5.43 -0.31 7.56
CA VAL A 111 5.01 -0.49 6.15
C VAL A 111 5.80 0.43 5.24
N TYR A 112 6.00 1.69 5.64
CA TYR A 112 6.80 2.63 4.88
C TYR A 112 8.25 2.15 4.70
N GLU A 113 8.88 1.65 5.76
CA GLU A 113 10.25 1.12 5.70
C GLU A 113 10.37 -0.09 4.77
N GLU A 114 9.41 -1.03 4.82
CA GLU A 114 9.34 -2.19 3.94
C GLU A 114 9.15 -1.76 2.48
N LEU A 115 8.23 -0.83 2.20
CA LEU A 115 8.02 -0.27 0.86
C LEU A 115 9.26 0.47 0.34
N TYR A 116 9.92 1.24 1.20
CA TYR A 116 11.15 1.96 0.85
C TYR A 116 12.30 0.99 0.54
N SER A 117 12.40 -0.11 1.28
CA SER A 117 13.35 -1.18 1.00
C SER A 117 13.09 -1.84 -0.36
N ILE A 118 11.83 -2.14 -0.68
CA ILE A 118 11.42 -2.69 -1.98
C ILE A 118 11.79 -1.74 -3.12
N ALA A 119 11.51 -0.43 -2.97
CA ALA A 119 11.82 0.56 -3.98
C ALA A 119 13.33 0.72 -4.23
N ARG A 120 14.17 0.51 -3.19
CA ARG A 120 15.64 0.57 -3.31
C ARG A 120 16.27 -0.74 -3.81
N ALA A 121 15.57 -1.87 -3.72
CA ALA A 121 16.08 -3.15 -4.19
C ALA A 121 16.31 -3.12 -5.71
N LYS A 122 17.43 -3.70 -6.13
CA LYS A 122 17.78 -3.82 -7.55
C LYS A 122 17.49 -5.25 -8.02
N GLY A 123 16.81 -5.39 -9.15
CA GLY A 123 16.49 -6.70 -9.74
C GLY A 123 15.11 -7.23 -9.35
N THR A 124 14.47 -7.92 -10.30
CA THR A 124 13.08 -8.40 -10.19
C THR A 124 12.91 -9.45 -9.10
N LEU A 125 13.87 -10.39 -8.96
CA LEU A 125 13.77 -11.48 -7.98
C LEU A 125 13.82 -10.98 -6.54
N ASP A 126 14.71 -10.03 -6.24
CA ASP A 126 14.84 -9.44 -4.91
C ASP A 126 13.56 -8.68 -4.52
N LYS A 127 12.96 -7.95 -5.46
CA LYS A 127 11.66 -7.29 -5.24
C LYS A 127 10.54 -8.29 -4.97
N VAL A 128 10.48 -9.40 -5.70
CA VAL A 128 9.48 -10.44 -5.47
C VAL A 128 9.66 -11.09 -4.10
N MET A 129 10.90 -11.36 -3.67
CA MET A 129 11.15 -11.92 -2.34
C MET A 129 10.77 -10.94 -1.23
N LEU A 130 11.04 -9.65 -1.38
CA LEU A 130 10.64 -8.62 -0.42
C LEU A 130 9.12 -8.39 -0.37
N LEU A 131 8.39 -8.66 -1.46
CA LEU A 131 6.92 -8.56 -1.47
C LEU A 131 6.23 -9.76 -0.78
N ILE A 132 6.93 -10.87 -0.56
CA ILE A 132 6.36 -12.11 -0.02
C ILE A 132 6.65 -12.29 1.47
N ASN A 133 7.84 -11.86 1.91
CA ASN A 133 8.34 -12.03 3.28
C ASN A 133 7.91 -10.88 4.20
#